data_AF-J3FCG6-F1
#
_entry.id   AF-J3FCG6-F1
#
_cell.length_a   1.000
_cell.length_b   1.000
_cell.length_c   1.000
_cell.angle_alpha   90.00
_cell.angle_beta   90.00
_cell.angle_gamma   90.00
#
_symmetry.space_group_name_H-M   'P 1'
#
loop_
_entity.id
_entity.type
_entity.pdbx_description
1 polymer ?
#
loop_
_entity_poly.entity_id
_entity_poly.type
_entity_poly.pdbx_seq_one_letter_code
_entity_poly.pdbx_strand_id
1 'polypeptide(L)'
;MNRTFADLLPTPLTADSLVQLTPLTRADDLLLLLTQWVERGWLRALDKAFVAFLHELAPDVDPLVLLAAVLTSHQLGHGHVCLDLFETLKAPDFALSLPPEGDAQPGVLLLPSQLLETLDGAHWCKVLAGSSLVALAADEGASAQERPLVLSGKRLYLRRYWAYERRIDSALRQRLAEQEATPSDLARRLDELFDPAQRADVIDWQKLACALATRSAFSIITGGPGTGKTTTVVRLLALLQAPAVEAHQPLRIRLAAPTGKAAARLTESISQQVQSLKVADSVREKIPTEVTTVHRLLGSRPGTRHFRHHAGNRLPLDVLVVDEASMIDLEMMANLLDALPPHARLVLLGDKDQLASVEAGAVLGDLCRDAEAGWYSPQTRQWLGQG
;
A
#
# COMPACT_ATOMS: atom_id res chain seq x y z
N MET A 1 -14.66 -27.31 -49.32
CA MET A 1 -13.59 -27.77 -48.39
C MET A 1 -14.02 -27.39 -46.99
N ASN A 2 -14.48 -28.37 -46.20
CA ASN A 2 -14.88 -28.16 -44.81
C ASN A 2 -13.64 -27.93 -43.96
N ARG A 3 -13.47 -26.72 -43.40
CA ARG A 3 -12.56 -26.51 -42.27
C ARG A 3 -13.26 -27.01 -41.01
N THR A 4 -12.62 -27.92 -40.31
CA THR A 4 -13.14 -28.52 -39.07
C THR A 4 -12.69 -27.66 -37.88
N PHE A 5 -13.45 -27.67 -36.79
CA PHE A 5 -13.15 -26.92 -35.55
C PHE A 5 -11.77 -27.25 -34.96
N ALA A 6 -11.19 -28.41 -35.30
CA ALA A 6 -9.82 -28.79 -34.95
C ALA A 6 -8.74 -27.91 -35.60
N ASP A 7 -9.03 -27.28 -36.74
CA ASP A 7 -8.10 -26.38 -37.46
C ASP A 7 -8.03 -24.98 -36.81
N LEU A 8 -8.84 -24.72 -35.77
CA LEU A 8 -8.87 -23.46 -35.00
C LEU A 8 -8.19 -23.57 -33.63
N LEU A 9 -7.68 -24.76 -33.24
CA LEU A 9 -6.92 -24.94 -32.02
C LEU A 9 -5.43 -24.72 -32.31
N PRO A 10 -4.68 -23.99 -31.44
CA PRO A 10 -3.24 -23.86 -31.59
C PRO A 10 -2.62 -25.26 -31.59
N THR A 11 -1.84 -25.55 -32.63
CA THR A 11 -1.13 -26.83 -32.76
C THR A 11 -0.13 -26.93 -31.61
N PRO A 12 -0.12 -28.03 -30.82
CA PRO A 12 0.88 -28.19 -29.78
C PRO A 12 2.28 -28.20 -30.42
N LEU A 13 3.09 -27.21 -30.06
CA LEU A 13 4.48 -27.11 -30.52
C LEU A 13 5.26 -28.33 -30.00
N THR A 14 5.94 -29.04 -30.89
CA THR A 14 6.76 -30.20 -30.54
C THR A 14 7.94 -29.80 -29.66
N ALA A 15 8.38 -30.70 -28.78
CA ALA A 15 9.46 -30.46 -27.81
C ALA A 15 10.79 -30.01 -28.46
N ASP A 16 11.09 -30.46 -29.70
CA ASP A 16 12.29 -30.06 -30.44
C ASP A 16 12.27 -28.60 -30.92
N SER A 17 11.08 -28.03 -31.14
CA SER A 17 10.92 -26.61 -31.52
C SER A 17 11.25 -25.67 -30.35
N LEU A 18 11.15 -26.17 -29.11
CA LEU A 18 11.30 -25.38 -27.88
C LEU A 18 12.76 -25.16 -27.49
N VAL A 19 13.65 -26.08 -27.87
CA VAL A 19 15.11 -25.96 -27.65
C VAL A 19 15.72 -24.87 -28.55
N GLN A 20 15.04 -24.47 -29.63
CA GLN A 20 15.51 -23.47 -30.58
C GLN A 20 14.97 -22.05 -30.33
N LEU A 21 14.09 -21.86 -29.34
CA LEU A 21 13.56 -20.53 -29.05
C LEU A 21 14.67 -19.60 -28.55
N THR A 22 14.64 -18.37 -29.04
CA THR A 22 15.54 -17.30 -28.62
C THR A 22 14.75 -16.13 -28.00
N PRO A 23 14.05 -16.38 -26.88
CA PRO A 23 13.06 -15.45 -26.31
C PRO A 23 13.67 -14.12 -25.84
N LEU A 24 14.97 -14.06 -25.60
CA LEU A 24 15.67 -12.81 -25.25
C LEU A 24 16.06 -11.97 -26.48
N THR A 25 16.00 -12.52 -27.69
CA THR A 25 16.36 -11.82 -28.93
C THR A 25 15.20 -11.64 -29.90
N ARG A 26 14.14 -12.46 -29.79
CA ARG A 26 12.95 -12.38 -30.65
C ARG A 26 11.68 -12.28 -29.81
N ALA A 27 10.88 -11.24 -30.05
CA ALA A 27 9.63 -11.00 -29.32
C ALA A 27 8.58 -12.10 -29.57
N ASP A 28 8.48 -12.62 -30.80
CA ASP A 28 7.56 -13.73 -31.12
C ASP A 28 7.87 -14.99 -30.31
N ASP A 29 9.16 -15.33 -30.19
CA ASP A 29 9.63 -16.48 -29.41
C ASP A 29 9.29 -16.30 -27.92
N LEU A 30 9.41 -15.07 -27.41
CA LEU A 30 8.99 -14.74 -26.04
C LEU A 30 7.49 -14.91 -25.86
N LEU A 31 6.66 -14.37 -26.75
CA LEU A 31 5.19 -14.51 -26.66
C LEU A 31 4.74 -15.98 -26.73
N LEU A 32 5.46 -16.80 -27.49
CA LEU A 32 5.24 -18.24 -27.54
C LEU A 32 5.55 -18.90 -26.19
N LEU A 33 6.70 -18.58 -25.59
CA LEU A 33 7.07 -19.05 -24.26
C LEU A 33 6.03 -18.65 -23.20
N LEU A 34 5.58 -17.39 -23.21
CA LEU A 34 4.56 -16.89 -22.28
C LEU A 34 3.22 -17.61 -22.45
N THR A 35 2.88 -18.04 -23.67
CA THR A 35 1.68 -18.86 -23.92
C THR A 35 1.76 -20.18 -23.15
N GLN A 36 2.92 -20.82 -23.15
CA GLN A 36 3.11 -22.08 -22.42
C GLN A 36 3.09 -21.90 -20.91
N TRP A 37 3.66 -20.79 -20.41
CA TRP A 37 3.58 -20.46 -18.99
C TRP A 37 2.13 -20.20 -18.57
N VAL A 38 1.30 -19.58 -19.42
CA VAL A 38 -0.15 -19.42 -19.16
C VAL A 38 -0.88 -20.77 -19.21
N GLU A 39 -0.61 -21.62 -20.21
CA GLU A 39 -1.26 -22.94 -20.33
C GLU A 39 -0.94 -23.88 -19.16
N ARG A 40 0.24 -23.75 -18.56
CA ARG A 40 0.62 -24.45 -17.32
C ARG A 40 0.15 -23.77 -16.03
N GLY A 41 -0.47 -22.60 -16.13
CA GLY A 41 -0.94 -21.84 -14.97
C GLY A 41 0.16 -21.14 -14.16
N TRP A 42 1.37 -20.97 -14.72
CA TRP A 42 2.45 -20.20 -14.10
C TRP A 42 2.16 -18.69 -14.16
N LEU A 43 1.63 -18.23 -15.29
CA LEU A 43 1.21 -16.84 -15.49
C LEU A 43 -0.29 -16.73 -15.71
N ARG A 44 -0.87 -15.56 -15.42
CA ARG A 44 -2.26 -15.28 -15.76
C ARG A 44 -2.36 -14.87 -17.22
N ALA A 45 -3.51 -15.15 -17.84
CA ALA A 45 -3.80 -14.68 -19.20
C ALA A 45 -3.67 -13.15 -19.34
N LEU A 46 -3.93 -12.40 -18.27
CA LEU A 46 -3.75 -10.95 -18.21
C LEU A 46 -2.28 -10.53 -18.41
N ASP A 47 -1.33 -11.25 -17.82
CA ASP A 47 0.10 -10.91 -17.89
C ASP A 47 0.60 -11.02 -19.34
N LYS A 48 0.19 -12.09 -20.04
CA LYS A 48 0.46 -12.27 -21.46
C LYS A 48 -0.23 -11.20 -22.32
N ALA A 49 -1.52 -10.94 -22.10
CA ALA A 49 -2.27 -9.97 -22.88
C ALA A 49 -1.69 -8.55 -22.75
N PHE A 50 -1.22 -8.19 -21.55
CA PHE A 50 -0.53 -6.93 -21.31
C PHE A 50 0.74 -6.79 -22.16
N VAL A 51 1.58 -7.83 -22.22
CA VAL A 51 2.82 -7.78 -23.01
C VAL A 51 2.57 -7.85 -24.52
N ALA A 52 1.57 -8.60 -24.96
CA ALA A 52 1.13 -8.58 -26.36
C ALA A 52 0.70 -7.16 -26.77
N PHE A 53 -0.07 -6.46 -25.93
CA PHE A 53 -0.44 -5.06 -26.17
C PHE A 53 0.77 -4.12 -26.21
N LEU A 54 1.76 -4.30 -25.33
CA LEU A 54 3.00 -3.50 -25.39
C LEU A 54 3.78 -3.73 -26.69
N HIS A 55 3.82 -4.96 -27.19
CA HIS A 55 4.45 -5.29 -28.46
C HIS A 55 3.70 -4.71 -29.66
N GLU A 56 2.36 -4.67 -29.63
CA GLU A 56 1.56 -3.97 -30.64
C GLU A 56 1.83 -2.45 -30.65
N LEU A 57 2.00 -1.85 -29.47
CA LEU A 57 2.32 -0.41 -29.35
C LEU A 57 3.74 -0.08 -29.83
N ALA A 58 4.69 -0.99 -29.64
CA ALA A 58 6.08 -0.81 -30.05
C ALA A 58 6.61 -2.13 -30.66
N PRO A 59 6.42 -2.36 -31.98
CA PRO A 59 6.84 -3.60 -32.64
C PRO A 59 8.35 -3.86 -32.55
N ASP A 60 9.16 -2.81 -32.57
CA ASP A 60 10.63 -2.89 -32.51
C ASP A 60 11.18 -2.92 -31.06
N VAL A 61 10.32 -3.14 -30.06
CA VAL A 61 10.75 -3.17 -28.65
C VAL A 61 11.66 -4.36 -28.37
N ASP A 62 12.73 -4.10 -27.60
CA ASP A 62 13.63 -5.14 -27.13
C ASP A 62 12.87 -6.18 -26.26
N PRO A 63 13.01 -7.49 -26.50
CA PRO A 63 12.35 -8.53 -25.72
C PRO A 63 12.63 -8.47 -24.21
N LEU A 64 13.77 -7.91 -23.79
CA LEU A 64 14.08 -7.71 -22.37
C LEU A 64 13.13 -6.72 -21.69
N VAL A 65 12.58 -5.76 -22.43
CA VAL A 65 11.55 -4.84 -21.93
C VAL A 65 10.24 -5.60 -21.72
N LEU A 66 9.85 -6.42 -22.69
CA LEU A 66 8.66 -7.26 -22.63
C LEU A 66 8.74 -8.29 -21.49
N LEU A 67 9.91 -8.91 -21.31
CA LEU A 67 10.18 -9.81 -20.20
C LEU A 67 10.05 -9.09 -18.85
N ALA A 68 10.65 -7.91 -18.70
CA ALA A 68 10.52 -7.16 -17.45
C ALA A 68 9.06 -6.73 -17.19
N ALA A 69 8.31 -6.39 -18.25
CA ALA A 69 6.91 -6.03 -18.16
C ALA A 69 6.02 -7.19 -17.68
N VAL A 70 6.19 -8.40 -18.25
CA VAL A 70 5.39 -9.57 -17.82
C VAL A 70 5.71 -9.94 -16.38
N LEU A 71 7.00 -9.92 -15.98
CA LEU A 71 7.42 -10.23 -14.62
C LEU A 71 6.93 -9.18 -13.62
N THR A 72 6.90 -7.90 -14.00
CA THR A 72 6.31 -6.84 -13.17
C THR A 72 4.80 -7.02 -13.01
N SER A 73 4.10 -7.38 -14.08
CA SER A 73 2.65 -7.68 -14.01
C SER A 73 2.36 -8.90 -13.14
N HIS A 74 3.15 -9.96 -13.28
CA HIS A 74 3.08 -11.17 -12.47
C HIS A 74 3.26 -10.86 -10.98
N GLN A 75 4.35 -10.15 -10.63
CA GLN A 75 4.64 -9.76 -9.26
C GLN A 75 3.53 -8.91 -8.63
N LEU A 76 2.89 -8.05 -9.42
CA LEU A 76 1.71 -7.33 -8.99
C LEU A 76 0.54 -8.25 -8.63
N GLY A 77 0.37 -9.35 -9.36
CA GLY A 77 -0.59 -10.39 -9.02
C GLY A 77 -0.32 -11.10 -7.70
N HIS A 78 0.94 -11.12 -7.26
CA HIS A 78 1.39 -11.66 -5.99
C HIS A 78 1.45 -10.61 -4.87
N GLY A 79 0.97 -9.39 -5.12
CA GLY A 79 0.88 -8.33 -4.12
C GLY A 79 2.08 -7.38 -4.06
N HIS A 80 3.09 -7.56 -4.92
CA HIS A 80 4.25 -6.67 -5.00
C HIS A 80 3.98 -5.45 -5.87
N VAL A 81 4.38 -4.26 -5.43
CA VAL A 81 4.14 -3.00 -6.17
C VAL A 81 5.06 -2.85 -7.39
N CYS A 82 6.22 -3.51 -7.36
CA CYS A 82 7.26 -3.41 -8.38
C CYS A 82 8.07 -4.70 -8.48
N LEU A 83 8.84 -4.79 -9.56
CA LEU A 83 9.86 -5.81 -9.76
C LEU A 83 11.23 -5.24 -9.38
N ASP A 84 11.88 -5.78 -8.35
CA ASP A 84 13.29 -5.48 -8.07
C ASP A 84 14.19 -6.37 -8.94
N LEU A 85 14.74 -5.77 -9.99
CA LEU A 85 15.47 -6.50 -11.04
C LEU A 85 16.66 -7.27 -10.47
N PHE A 86 17.35 -6.72 -9.49
CA PHE A 86 18.56 -7.34 -8.95
C PHE A 86 18.24 -8.43 -7.95
N GLU A 87 17.25 -8.23 -7.07
CA GLU A 87 16.82 -9.31 -6.16
C GLU A 87 16.20 -10.47 -6.94
N THR A 88 15.43 -10.19 -8.01
CA THR A 88 14.92 -11.25 -8.89
C THR A 88 16.04 -12.04 -9.55
N LEU A 89 17.11 -11.40 -10.04
CA LEU A 89 18.23 -12.13 -10.66
C LEU A 89 19.02 -13.00 -9.66
N LYS A 90 19.03 -12.67 -8.36
CA LYS A 90 19.73 -13.49 -7.35
C LYS A 90 19.04 -14.83 -7.09
N ALA A 91 17.71 -14.84 -7.09
CA ALA A 91 16.92 -16.04 -6.82
C ALA A 91 15.60 -15.99 -7.62
N PRO A 92 15.64 -16.20 -8.95
CA PRO A 92 14.48 -15.99 -9.82
C PRO A 92 13.24 -16.81 -9.43
N ASP A 93 13.45 -18.10 -9.18
CA ASP A 93 12.35 -19.03 -8.91
C ASP A 93 11.65 -18.71 -7.59
N PHE A 94 12.43 -18.36 -6.56
CA PHE A 94 11.89 -17.90 -5.27
C PHE A 94 11.20 -16.53 -5.39
N ALA A 95 11.87 -15.57 -6.03
CA ALA A 95 11.36 -14.21 -6.16
C ALA A 95 10.04 -14.17 -6.95
N LEU A 96 9.89 -15.00 -7.98
CA LEU A 96 8.70 -15.06 -8.82
C LEU A 96 7.67 -16.09 -8.34
N SER A 97 8.05 -16.98 -7.40
CA SER A 97 7.26 -18.15 -7.00
C SER A 97 6.90 -19.04 -8.19
N LEU A 98 7.86 -19.21 -9.10
CA LEU A 98 7.74 -19.97 -10.34
C LEU A 98 8.84 -21.03 -10.44
N PRO A 99 8.53 -22.30 -10.70
CA PRO A 99 7.19 -22.86 -10.84
C PRO A 99 6.43 -22.89 -9.49
N PRO A 100 5.08 -22.85 -9.50
CA PRO A 100 4.29 -22.95 -8.29
C PRO A 100 4.48 -24.30 -7.58
N GLU A 101 4.36 -24.31 -6.26
CA GLU A 101 4.50 -25.54 -5.45
C GLU A 101 3.52 -26.63 -5.93
N GLY A 102 4.05 -27.82 -6.21
CA GLY A 102 3.27 -28.97 -6.65
C GLY A 102 3.13 -29.13 -8.16
N ASP A 103 3.78 -28.29 -8.98
CA ASP A 103 3.90 -28.56 -10.42
C ASP A 103 4.82 -29.77 -10.67
N ALA A 104 4.20 -30.93 -10.85
CA ALA A 104 4.86 -32.20 -11.15
C ALA A 104 4.72 -32.59 -12.63
N GLN A 105 4.25 -31.68 -13.51
CA GLN A 105 3.98 -32.03 -14.90
C GLN A 105 5.28 -32.29 -15.67
N PRO A 106 5.48 -33.50 -16.24
CA PRO A 106 6.64 -33.76 -17.06
C PRO A 106 6.55 -32.98 -18.38
N GLY A 107 7.57 -32.16 -18.66
CA GLY A 107 7.75 -31.50 -19.95
C GLY A 107 8.99 -30.62 -19.98
N VAL A 108 9.65 -30.56 -21.14
CA VAL A 108 10.80 -29.66 -21.35
C VAL A 108 10.25 -28.23 -21.47
N LEU A 109 10.57 -27.39 -20.48
CA LEU A 109 10.30 -25.96 -20.50
C LEU A 109 11.54 -25.20 -20.11
N LEU A 110 11.67 -24.01 -20.69
CA LEU A 110 12.62 -23.04 -20.19
C LEU A 110 12.05 -22.42 -18.90
N LEU A 111 12.74 -22.66 -17.78
CA LEU A 111 12.42 -22.08 -16.48
C LEU A 111 12.78 -20.59 -16.42
N PRO A 112 12.12 -19.79 -15.57
CA PRO A 112 12.54 -18.41 -15.32
C PRO A 112 14.00 -18.31 -14.89
N SER A 113 14.47 -19.19 -13.99
CA SER A 113 15.88 -19.25 -13.60
C SER A 113 16.84 -19.47 -14.78
N GLN A 114 16.49 -20.37 -15.71
CA GLN A 114 17.30 -20.64 -16.90
C GLN A 114 17.28 -19.47 -17.90
N LEU A 115 16.13 -18.81 -18.06
CA LEU A 115 16.00 -17.63 -18.90
C LEU A 115 16.79 -16.44 -18.35
N LEU A 116 16.85 -16.30 -17.03
CA LEU A 116 17.45 -15.17 -16.34
C LEU A 116 18.92 -15.39 -15.95
N GLU A 117 19.45 -16.62 -16.02
CA GLU A 117 20.80 -16.99 -15.57
C GLU A 117 21.91 -16.14 -16.20
N THR A 118 21.76 -15.79 -17.47
CA THR A 118 22.78 -15.06 -18.24
C THR A 118 22.56 -13.54 -18.27
N LEU A 119 21.49 -13.05 -17.64
CA LEU A 119 21.12 -11.64 -17.65
C LEU A 119 21.91 -10.84 -16.61
N ASP A 120 22.67 -9.86 -17.08
CA ASP A 120 23.28 -8.87 -16.22
C ASP A 120 22.28 -7.75 -15.86
N GLY A 121 22.13 -7.47 -14.57
CA GLY A 121 21.16 -6.49 -14.07
C GLY A 121 21.46 -5.06 -14.55
N ALA A 122 22.73 -4.69 -14.73
CA ALA A 122 23.09 -3.36 -15.21
C ALA A 122 22.79 -3.21 -16.72
N HIS A 123 23.06 -4.24 -17.51
CA HIS A 123 22.63 -4.31 -18.89
C HIS A 123 21.11 -4.22 -19.01
N TRP A 124 20.37 -4.96 -18.19
CA TRP A 124 18.91 -4.95 -18.22
C TRP A 124 18.34 -3.56 -17.91
N CYS A 125 18.86 -2.88 -16.88
CA CYS A 125 18.48 -1.50 -16.58
C CYS A 125 18.78 -0.54 -17.74
N LYS A 126 19.92 -0.72 -18.42
CA LYS A 126 20.30 0.12 -19.57
C LYS A 126 19.33 -0.06 -20.74
N VAL A 127 18.95 -1.30 -21.04
CA VAL A 127 17.97 -1.61 -22.10
C VAL A 127 16.60 -1.01 -21.75
N LEU A 128 16.14 -1.19 -20.50
CA LEU A 128 14.90 -0.59 -20.02
C LEU A 128 14.92 0.94 -20.13
N ALA A 129 15.98 1.59 -19.67
CA ALA A 129 16.13 3.04 -19.73
C ALA A 129 16.11 3.61 -21.16
N GLY A 130 16.54 2.83 -22.16
CA GLY A 130 16.54 3.22 -23.57
C GLY A 130 15.21 3.01 -24.30
N SER A 131 14.23 2.34 -23.67
CA SER A 131 12.96 2.00 -24.30
C SER A 131 11.99 3.18 -24.35
N SER A 132 11.21 3.27 -25.43
CA SER A 132 10.08 4.20 -25.55
C SER A 132 8.91 3.88 -24.61
N LEU A 133 8.84 2.64 -24.07
CA LEU A 133 7.78 2.19 -23.18
C LEU A 133 8.07 2.43 -21.69
N VAL A 134 9.30 2.82 -21.35
CA VAL A 134 9.76 2.95 -19.96
C VAL A 134 10.21 4.39 -19.72
N ALA A 135 9.64 5.06 -18.72
CA ALA A 135 10.20 6.33 -18.25
C ALA A 135 11.18 6.10 -17.11
N LEU A 136 12.15 7.00 -16.98
CA LEU A 136 12.95 7.11 -15.76
C LEU A 136 12.15 7.85 -14.69
N ALA A 137 12.25 7.42 -13.43
CA ALA A 137 11.53 8.02 -12.31
C ALA A 137 11.80 9.53 -12.13
N ALA A 138 12.97 10.00 -12.52
CA ALA A 138 13.37 11.42 -12.47
C ALA A 138 12.90 12.24 -13.68
N ASP A 139 12.32 11.61 -14.70
CA ASP A 139 11.85 12.28 -15.91
C ASP A 139 10.38 12.71 -15.74
N GLU A 140 10.18 14.02 -15.54
CA GLU A 140 8.87 14.63 -15.39
C GLU A 140 8.27 15.13 -16.72
N GLY A 141 8.96 14.91 -17.85
CA GLY A 141 8.50 15.35 -19.16
C GLY A 141 7.14 14.77 -19.54
N ALA A 142 6.35 15.51 -20.35
CA ALA A 142 5.00 15.08 -20.76
C ALA A 142 5.02 13.70 -21.45
N SER A 143 5.98 13.46 -22.34
CA SER A 143 6.16 12.15 -22.99
C SER A 143 6.49 11.03 -21.99
N ALA A 144 7.21 11.33 -20.91
CA ALA A 144 7.53 10.35 -19.88
C ALA A 144 6.29 9.93 -19.09
N GLN A 145 5.29 10.81 -18.92
CA GLN A 145 4.04 10.52 -18.21
C GLN A 145 3.14 9.54 -18.97
N GLU A 146 3.24 9.50 -20.30
CA GLU A 146 2.46 8.59 -21.16
C GLU A 146 3.04 7.17 -21.20
N ARG A 147 4.29 6.96 -20.75
CA ARG A 147 4.93 5.64 -20.79
C ARG A 147 4.34 4.69 -19.75
N PRO A 148 3.95 3.46 -20.14
CA PRO A 148 3.26 2.51 -19.27
C PRO A 148 4.11 1.97 -18.11
N LEU A 149 5.44 2.01 -18.24
CA LEU A 149 6.38 1.50 -17.24
C LEU A 149 7.26 2.62 -16.68
N VAL A 150 7.73 2.44 -15.43
CA VAL A 150 8.64 3.38 -14.74
C VAL A 150 9.80 2.63 -14.13
N LEU A 151 11.02 3.04 -14.48
CA LEU A 151 12.25 2.53 -13.88
C LEU A 151 12.73 3.52 -12.81
N SER A 152 12.78 3.07 -11.56
CA SER A 152 13.31 3.82 -10.41
C SER A 152 14.50 3.06 -9.81
N GLY A 153 15.72 3.50 -10.15
CA GLY A 153 16.94 2.80 -9.77
C GLY A 153 16.97 1.38 -10.32
N LYS A 154 16.75 0.40 -9.46
CA LYS A 154 16.77 -1.05 -9.76
C LYS A 154 15.37 -1.66 -9.88
N ARG A 155 14.32 -0.85 -9.73
CA ARG A 155 12.93 -1.32 -9.62
C ARG A 155 12.10 -0.87 -10.81
N LEU A 156 11.36 -1.79 -11.39
CA LEU A 156 10.43 -1.53 -12.48
C LEU A 156 8.98 -1.56 -11.97
N TYR A 157 8.21 -0.55 -12.35
CA TYR A 157 6.83 -0.36 -11.92
C TYR A 157 5.90 -0.29 -13.12
N LEU A 158 4.66 -0.73 -12.93
CA LEU A 158 3.57 -0.22 -13.77
C LEU A 158 3.27 1.23 -13.37
N ARG A 159 3.08 2.11 -14.35
CA ARG A 159 2.89 3.57 -14.17
C ARG A 159 1.89 3.92 -13.07
N ARG A 160 0.75 3.24 -13.07
CA ARG A 160 -0.35 3.48 -12.12
C ARG A 160 0.11 3.31 -10.67
N TYR A 161 0.86 2.25 -10.39
CA TYR A 161 1.33 1.94 -9.04
C TYR A 161 2.49 2.84 -8.61
N TRP A 162 3.38 3.20 -9.53
CA TRP A 162 4.36 4.26 -9.29
C TRP A 162 3.69 5.58 -8.90
N ALA A 163 2.64 5.99 -9.63
CA ALA A 163 1.91 7.21 -9.32
C ALA A 163 1.21 7.17 -7.95
N TYR A 164 0.64 6.03 -7.55
CA TYR A 164 0.09 5.86 -6.20
C TYR A 164 1.16 6.01 -5.12
N GLU A 165 2.32 5.36 -5.29
CA GLU A 165 3.42 5.45 -4.33
C GLU A 165 3.92 6.89 -4.17
N ARG A 166 4.07 7.62 -5.29
CA ARG A 166 4.50 9.03 -5.27
C ARG A 166 3.46 9.95 -4.61
N ARG A 167 2.16 9.72 -4.84
CA ARG A 167 1.08 10.45 -4.17
C ARG A 167 1.10 10.22 -2.66
N ILE A 168 1.28 8.97 -2.22
CA ILE A 168 1.40 8.63 -0.79
C ILE A 168 2.63 9.30 -0.18
N ASP A 169 3.81 9.14 -0.78
CA ASP A 169 5.05 9.74 -0.29
C ASP A 169 4.93 11.26 -0.15
N SER A 170 4.41 11.96 -1.17
CA SER A 170 4.19 13.40 -1.13
C SER A 170 3.21 13.81 -0.01
N ALA A 171 2.08 13.12 0.10
CA ALA A 171 1.02 13.45 1.06
C ALA A 171 1.43 13.18 2.52
N LEU A 172 2.25 12.15 2.76
CA LEU A 172 2.80 11.86 4.08
C LEU A 172 3.92 12.82 4.46
N ARG A 173 4.84 13.14 3.53
CA ARG A 173 5.90 14.14 3.77
C ARG A 173 5.34 15.50 4.17
N GLN A 174 4.28 15.95 3.48
CA GLN A 174 3.62 17.20 3.82
C GLN A 174 3.11 17.20 5.28
N ARG A 175 2.42 16.13 5.70
CA ARG A 175 1.89 16.02 7.07
C ARG A 175 2.96 15.84 8.12
N LEU A 176 4.04 15.12 7.80
CA LEU A 176 5.17 14.95 8.72
C LEU A 176 5.94 16.27 8.95
N ALA A 177 5.88 17.20 8.00
CA ALA A 177 6.45 18.53 8.16
C ALA A 177 5.57 19.46 9.04
N GLU A 178 4.30 19.14 9.22
CA GLU A 178 3.36 19.90 10.05
C GLU A 178 3.46 19.44 11.52
N GLN A 179 3.91 20.34 12.40
CA GLN A 179 3.84 20.14 13.85
C GLN A 179 2.59 20.79 14.42
N GLU A 180 1.85 20.03 15.19
CA GLU A 180 0.64 20.52 15.84
C GLU A 180 0.99 21.26 17.13
N ALA A 181 0.32 22.38 17.36
CA ALA A 181 0.49 23.13 18.59
C ALA A 181 0.14 22.24 19.78
N THR A 182 1.09 22.06 20.69
CA THR A 182 0.88 21.22 21.87
C THR A 182 0.12 22.05 22.90
N PRO A 183 -1.09 21.62 23.34
CA PRO A 183 -1.80 22.31 24.40
C PRO A 183 -0.94 22.36 25.67
N SER A 184 -0.86 23.51 26.33
CA SER A 184 -0.05 23.67 27.55
C SER A 184 -0.52 22.78 28.70
N ASP A 185 -1.76 22.32 28.67
CA ASP A 185 -2.37 21.46 29.68
C ASP A 185 -2.44 19.97 29.26
N LEU A 186 -1.76 19.58 28.18
CA LEU A 186 -1.77 18.22 27.67
C LEU A 186 -1.35 17.19 28.72
N ALA A 187 -0.29 17.47 29.49
CA ALA A 187 0.20 16.56 30.54
C ALA A 187 -0.89 16.27 31.59
N ARG A 188 -1.56 17.32 32.09
CA ARG A 188 -2.67 17.19 33.04
C ARG A 188 -3.81 16.35 32.46
N ARG A 189 -4.21 16.60 31.21
CA ARG A 189 -5.30 15.83 30.55
C ARG A 189 -4.92 14.37 30.33
N LEU A 190 -3.66 14.09 30.03
CA LEU A 190 -3.14 12.72 29.96
C LEU A 190 -3.24 12.04 31.32
N ASP A 191 -2.82 12.69 32.42
CA ASP A 191 -2.92 12.12 33.77
C ASP A 191 -4.36 11.87 34.22
N GLU A 192 -5.32 12.69 33.76
CA GLU A 192 -6.74 12.48 34.05
C GLU A 192 -7.35 11.29 33.30
N LEU A 193 -6.87 11.00 32.08
CA LEU A 193 -7.37 9.92 31.24
C LEU A 193 -6.67 8.57 31.46
N PHE A 194 -5.44 8.61 31.96
CA PHE A 194 -4.60 7.46 32.24
C PHE A 194 -4.34 7.42 33.75
N ASP A 195 -5.04 6.52 34.47
CA ASP A 195 -4.99 6.48 35.94
C ASP A 195 -3.52 6.44 36.45
N PRO A 196 -3.10 7.38 37.34
CA PRO A 196 -1.73 7.43 37.85
C PRO A 196 -1.35 6.24 38.76
N ALA A 197 -2.28 5.34 39.03
CA ALA A 197 -2.10 4.18 39.91
C ALA A 197 -1.39 3.00 39.24
N GLN A 198 -1.13 3.04 37.92
CA GLN A 198 -0.20 2.12 37.30
C GLN A 198 1.22 2.46 37.78
N ARG A 199 1.91 1.46 38.34
CA ARG A 199 3.22 1.59 39.03
C ARG A 199 4.14 2.58 38.31
N ALA A 200 4.67 3.56 39.04
CA ALA A 200 5.56 4.62 38.54
C ALA A 200 6.80 4.12 37.76
N ASP A 201 7.13 2.83 37.88
CA ASP A 201 8.27 2.19 37.19
C ASP A 201 7.93 1.57 35.82
N VAL A 202 6.67 1.60 35.37
CA VAL A 202 6.26 1.01 34.06
C VAL A 202 5.81 2.12 33.12
N ILE A 203 6.45 2.21 31.94
CA ILE A 203 6.06 3.13 30.88
C ILE A 203 4.67 2.75 30.35
N ASP A 204 3.72 3.67 30.47
CA ASP A 204 2.41 3.53 29.81
C ASP A 204 2.54 3.89 28.31
N TRP A 205 2.70 2.86 27.50
CA TRP A 205 2.80 2.99 26.05
C TRP A 205 1.55 3.58 25.40
N GLN A 206 0.36 3.40 25.99
CA GLN A 206 -0.88 3.98 25.47
C GLN A 206 -0.92 5.49 25.75
N LYS A 207 -0.50 5.91 26.94
CA LYS A 207 -0.33 7.34 27.29
C LYS A 207 0.67 8.00 26.35
N LEU A 208 1.80 7.35 26.11
CA LEU A 208 2.83 7.82 25.19
C LEU A 208 2.32 7.93 23.74
N ALA A 209 1.60 6.92 23.26
CA ALA A 209 1.01 6.93 21.92
C ALA A 209 0.05 8.11 21.74
N CYS A 210 -0.83 8.35 22.73
CA CYS A 210 -1.70 9.52 22.73
C CYS A 210 -0.93 10.84 22.71
N ALA A 211 0.10 10.97 23.57
CA ALA A 211 0.91 12.18 23.67
C ALA A 211 1.58 12.53 22.33
N LEU A 212 2.13 11.53 21.64
CA LEU A 212 2.77 11.70 20.33
C LEU A 212 1.75 12.00 19.21
N ALA A 213 0.63 11.28 19.18
CA ALA A 213 -0.44 11.48 18.20
C ALA A 213 -1.13 12.85 18.35
N THR A 214 -1.16 13.43 19.56
CA THR A 214 -1.70 14.78 19.77
C THR A 214 -0.83 15.86 19.10
N ARG A 215 0.47 15.61 18.90
CA ARG A 215 1.45 16.59 18.38
C ARG A 215 1.78 16.44 16.90
N SER A 216 1.18 15.46 16.22
CA SER A 216 1.54 15.08 14.86
C SER A 216 0.31 15.14 13.97
N ALA A 217 0.43 15.73 12.77
CA ALA A 217 -0.64 15.70 11.77
C ALA A 217 -0.80 14.30 11.13
N PHE A 218 0.23 13.45 11.23
CA PHE A 218 0.18 12.04 10.86
C PHE A 218 0.76 11.18 11.98
N SER A 219 0.06 10.10 12.35
CA SER A 219 0.55 9.13 13.32
C SER A 219 0.07 7.72 12.98
N ILE A 220 0.89 6.73 13.34
CA ILE A 220 0.57 5.32 13.26
C ILE A 220 0.65 4.74 14.66
N ILE A 221 -0.40 4.06 15.10
CA ILE A 221 -0.46 3.33 16.36
C ILE A 221 -0.54 1.85 16.02
N THR A 222 0.60 1.17 16.11
CA THR A 222 0.74 -0.26 15.84
C THR A 222 0.75 -1.08 17.14
N GLY A 223 0.13 -2.25 17.13
CA GLY A 223 0.20 -3.19 18.25
C GLY A 223 -0.56 -4.48 17.97
N GLY A 224 -0.19 -5.56 18.65
CA GLY A 224 -0.82 -6.88 18.52
C GLY A 224 -2.31 -6.90 18.92
N PRO A 225 -3.03 -8.03 18.69
CA PRO A 225 -4.39 -8.22 19.21
C PRO A 225 -4.41 -8.08 20.74
N GLY A 226 -5.45 -7.42 21.28
CA GLY A 226 -5.61 -7.27 22.74
C GLY A 226 -4.74 -6.21 23.42
N THR A 227 -3.91 -5.45 22.69
CA THR A 227 -3.04 -4.39 23.24
C THR A 227 -3.78 -3.08 23.61
N GLY A 228 -5.11 -3.05 23.47
CA GLY A 228 -5.93 -1.88 23.82
C GLY A 228 -5.83 -0.70 22.84
N LYS A 229 -5.55 -0.96 21.55
CA LYS A 229 -5.54 0.06 20.48
C LYS A 229 -6.83 0.89 20.48
N THR A 230 -7.99 0.24 20.52
CA THR A 230 -9.29 0.93 20.54
C THR A 230 -9.47 1.82 21.77
N THR A 231 -9.05 1.37 22.95
CA THR A 231 -9.08 2.20 24.17
C THR A 231 -8.13 3.41 24.05
N THR A 232 -6.94 3.20 23.48
CA THR A 232 -5.98 4.27 23.20
C THR A 232 -6.58 5.33 22.27
N VAL A 233 -7.26 4.90 21.22
CA VAL A 233 -7.95 5.79 20.26
C VAL A 233 -9.03 6.60 20.94
N VAL A 234 -9.89 5.96 21.74
CA VAL A 234 -11.00 6.66 22.41
C VAL A 234 -10.47 7.73 23.37
N ARG A 235 -9.37 7.46 24.09
CA ARG A 235 -8.67 8.46 24.90
C ARG A 235 -8.03 9.56 24.04
N LEU A 236 -7.42 9.22 22.91
CA LEU A 236 -6.89 10.21 21.96
C LEU A 236 -7.99 11.13 21.44
N LEU A 237 -9.16 10.59 21.03
CA LEU A 237 -10.29 11.40 20.59
C LEU A 237 -10.73 12.38 21.67
N ALA A 238 -10.80 11.92 22.93
CA ALA A 238 -11.10 12.80 24.06
C ALA A 238 -10.05 13.91 24.24
N LEU A 239 -8.76 13.59 24.13
CA LEU A 239 -7.66 14.57 24.22
C LEU A 239 -7.73 15.64 23.14
N LEU A 240 -8.15 15.28 21.92
CA LEU A 240 -8.29 16.23 20.82
C LEU A 240 -9.58 17.05 20.94
N GLN A 241 -10.67 16.40 21.33
CA GLN A 241 -11.99 17.02 21.35
C GLN A 241 -12.16 17.99 22.53
N ALA A 242 -11.57 17.70 23.69
CA ALA A 242 -11.75 18.52 24.89
C ALA A 242 -11.31 19.99 24.72
N PRO A 243 -10.06 20.30 24.32
CA PRO A 243 -9.65 21.70 24.11
C PRO A 243 -10.43 22.38 22.98
N ALA A 244 -10.81 21.62 21.94
CA ALA A 244 -11.60 22.14 20.83
C ALA A 244 -13.04 22.55 21.26
N VAL A 245 -13.66 21.75 22.15
CA VAL A 245 -14.97 22.07 22.73
C VAL A 245 -14.87 23.28 23.66
N GLU A 246 -13.83 23.38 24.49
CA GLU A 246 -13.60 24.55 25.35
C GLU A 246 -13.40 25.84 24.52
N ALA A 247 -12.72 25.73 23.38
CA ALA A 247 -12.57 26.82 22.40
C ALA A 247 -13.81 27.08 21.54
N HIS A 248 -14.94 26.38 21.79
CA HIS A 248 -16.20 26.51 21.03
C HIS A 248 -16.05 26.16 19.54
N GLN A 249 -15.06 25.35 19.17
CA GLN A 249 -14.75 24.92 17.81
C GLN A 249 -14.54 23.39 17.77
N PRO A 250 -15.59 22.58 18.00
CA PRO A 250 -15.46 21.13 18.05
C PRO A 250 -14.94 20.55 16.73
N LEU A 251 -13.99 19.63 16.82
CA LEU A 251 -13.41 18.96 15.65
C LEU A 251 -14.43 18.05 14.97
N ARG A 252 -14.41 18.01 13.63
CA ARG A 252 -15.16 17.07 12.81
C ARG A 252 -14.35 15.79 12.68
N ILE A 253 -14.56 14.87 13.60
CA ILE A 253 -13.85 13.58 13.64
C ILE A 253 -14.62 12.54 12.82
N ARG A 254 -13.92 11.76 11.99
CA ARG A 254 -14.45 10.59 11.30
C ARG A 254 -13.63 9.34 11.61
N LEU A 255 -14.34 8.23 11.72
CA LEU A 255 -13.77 6.91 11.96
C LEU A 255 -14.05 6.02 10.75
N ALA A 256 -13.03 5.32 10.29
CA ALA A 256 -13.15 4.40 9.17
C ALA A 256 -12.45 3.07 9.43
N ALA A 257 -12.91 2.04 8.72
CA ALA A 257 -12.26 0.73 8.64
C ALA A 257 -12.33 0.21 7.20
N PRO A 258 -11.45 -0.70 6.77
CA PRO A 258 -11.42 -1.20 5.39
C PRO A 258 -12.66 -2.03 5.04
N THR A 259 -13.21 -2.79 5.99
CA THR A 259 -14.34 -3.71 5.77
C THR A 259 -15.55 -3.38 6.64
N GLY A 260 -16.76 -3.77 6.19
CA GLY A 260 -17.99 -3.53 6.95
C GLY A 260 -18.03 -4.27 8.29
N LYS A 261 -17.44 -5.47 8.36
CA LYS A 261 -17.33 -6.24 9.60
C LYS A 261 -16.40 -5.56 10.61
N ALA A 262 -15.26 -5.03 10.16
CA ALA A 262 -14.36 -4.26 11.01
C ALA A 262 -15.03 -2.98 11.52
N ALA A 263 -15.71 -2.25 10.62
CA ALA A 263 -16.45 -1.04 10.97
C ALA A 263 -17.54 -1.29 12.04
N ALA A 264 -18.33 -2.36 11.88
CA ALA A 264 -19.39 -2.72 12.84
C ALA A 264 -18.80 -3.05 14.23
N ARG A 265 -17.74 -3.86 14.28
CA ARG A 265 -17.06 -4.22 15.54
C ARG A 265 -16.45 -3.00 16.23
N LEU A 266 -15.81 -2.12 15.45
CA LEU A 266 -15.22 -0.90 16.01
C LEU A 266 -16.29 0.06 16.52
N THR A 267 -17.43 0.18 15.84
CA THR A 267 -18.58 0.98 16.29
C THR A 267 -19.07 0.52 17.67
N GLU A 268 -19.23 -0.79 17.86
CA GLU A 268 -19.65 -1.37 19.14
C GLU A 268 -18.62 -1.09 20.24
N SER A 269 -17.33 -1.36 19.96
CA SER A 269 -16.25 -1.18 20.93
C SER A 269 -16.08 0.29 21.33
N ILE A 270 -16.08 1.22 20.38
CA ILE A 270 -15.96 2.66 20.66
C ILE A 270 -17.17 3.15 21.46
N SER A 271 -18.38 2.72 21.11
CA SER A 271 -19.59 3.12 21.85
C SER A 271 -19.52 2.73 23.32
N GLN A 272 -19.03 1.52 23.64
CA GLN A 272 -18.86 1.07 25.02
C GLN A 272 -17.76 1.85 25.76
N GLN A 273 -16.62 2.08 25.10
CA GLN A 273 -15.47 2.77 25.71
C GLN A 273 -15.74 4.27 25.92
N VAL A 274 -16.50 4.93 25.03
CA VAL A 274 -16.85 6.34 25.19
C VAL A 274 -17.74 6.56 26.41
N GLN A 275 -18.60 5.60 26.75
CA GLN A 275 -19.45 5.66 27.95
C GLN A 275 -18.64 5.58 29.25
N SER A 276 -17.51 4.88 29.27
CA SER A 276 -16.65 4.76 30.44
C SER A 276 -15.61 5.87 30.58
N LEU A 277 -15.52 6.79 29.62
CA LEU A 277 -14.59 7.93 29.66
C LEU A 277 -14.94 8.92 30.77
N LYS A 278 -13.95 9.20 31.62
CA LYS A 278 -13.97 10.26 32.64
C LYS A 278 -13.74 11.64 32.00
N VAL A 279 -14.69 12.12 31.20
CA VAL A 279 -14.68 13.45 30.58
C VAL A 279 -16.02 14.15 30.77
N ALA A 280 -16.04 15.48 30.62
CA ALA A 280 -17.27 16.26 30.63
C ALA A 280 -18.26 15.79 29.55
N ASP A 281 -19.56 15.83 29.85
CA ASP A 281 -20.60 15.36 28.93
C ASP A 281 -20.58 16.12 27.59
N SER A 282 -20.28 17.44 27.63
CA SER A 282 -20.11 18.27 26.43
C SER A 282 -19.02 17.79 25.48
N VAL A 283 -17.98 17.15 25.99
CA VAL A 283 -16.92 16.53 25.19
C VAL A 283 -17.36 15.15 24.72
N ARG A 284 -17.93 14.33 25.63
CA ARG A 284 -18.38 12.97 25.33
C ARG A 284 -19.37 12.94 24.17
N GLU A 285 -20.34 13.85 24.15
CA GLU A 285 -21.35 13.96 23.08
C GLU A 285 -20.78 14.34 21.71
N LYS A 286 -19.55 14.87 21.66
CA LYS A 286 -18.86 15.25 20.42
C LYS A 286 -17.89 14.20 19.90
N ILE A 287 -17.65 13.14 20.66
CA ILE A 287 -16.83 12.01 20.19
C ILE A 287 -17.71 11.11 19.29
N PRO A 288 -17.33 10.88 18.01
CA PRO A 288 -18.11 10.03 17.13
C PRO A 288 -18.01 8.56 17.57
N THR A 289 -19.13 7.86 17.48
CA THR A 289 -19.21 6.41 17.71
C THR A 289 -19.42 5.62 16.41
N GLU A 290 -19.97 6.25 15.38
CA GLU A 290 -20.20 5.61 14.09
C GLU A 290 -18.90 5.47 13.29
N VAL A 291 -18.63 4.24 12.85
CA VAL A 291 -17.50 3.90 11.98
C VAL A 291 -18.06 3.49 10.62
N THR A 292 -17.50 4.05 9.55
CA THR A 292 -17.88 3.71 8.18
C THR A 292 -16.78 2.93 7.47
N THR A 293 -17.07 2.31 6.33
CA THR A 293 -15.98 1.75 5.51
C THR A 293 -15.22 2.88 4.81
N VAL A 294 -13.94 2.70 4.51
CA VAL A 294 -13.16 3.69 3.72
C VAL A 294 -13.85 3.98 2.38
N HIS A 295 -14.37 2.94 1.71
CA HIS A 295 -15.17 3.08 0.49
C HIS A 295 -16.42 3.94 0.65
N ARG A 296 -17.15 3.80 1.77
CA ARG A 296 -18.34 4.59 2.07
C ARG A 296 -17.97 6.03 2.44
N LEU A 297 -16.89 6.22 3.19
CA LEU A 297 -16.34 7.53 3.53
C LEU A 297 -15.97 8.32 2.27
N LEU A 298 -15.26 7.69 1.33
CA LEU A 298 -14.86 8.31 0.05
C LEU A 298 -16.04 8.46 -0.94
N GLY A 299 -17.14 7.75 -0.71
CA GLY A 299 -18.32 7.78 -1.57
C GLY A 299 -18.07 7.07 -2.90
N SER A 300 -17.84 5.75 -2.86
CA SER A 300 -17.68 4.91 -4.06
C SER A 300 -18.86 5.07 -5.03
N ARG A 301 -18.54 5.24 -6.32
CA ARG A 301 -19.54 5.39 -7.39
C ARG A 301 -19.77 4.05 -8.09
N PRO A 302 -21.03 3.55 -8.14
CA PRO A 302 -21.35 2.28 -8.80
C PRO A 302 -20.84 2.23 -10.24
N GLY A 303 -20.23 1.10 -10.62
CA GLY A 303 -19.75 0.86 -11.99
C GLY A 303 -18.48 1.63 -12.37
N THR A 304 -17.82 2.33 -11.44
CA THR A 304 -16.57 3.04 -11.72
C THR A 304 -15.54 2.83 -10.61
N ARG A 305 -14.27 3.13 -10.90
CA ARG A 305 -13.20 3.18 -9.89
C ARG A 305 -13.07 4.55 -9.20
N HIS A 306 -13.97 5.48 -9.51
CA HIS A 306 -13.89 6.84 -9.01
C HIS A 306 -14.68 7.02 -7.72
N PHE A 307 -14.12 7.83 -6.83
CA PHE A 307 -14.75 8.24 -5.59
C PHE A 307 -15.39 9.63 -5.73
N ARG A 308 -16.41 9.90 -4.92
CA ARG A 308 -16.98 11.25 -4.79
C ARG A 308 -15.97 12.21 -4.21
N HIS A 309 -15.21 11.77 -3.20
CA HIS A 309 -14.18 12.57 -2.55
C HIS A 309 -12.81 12.28 -3.16
N HIS A 310 -12.09 13.35 -3.48
CA HIS A 310 -10.80 13.33 -4.17
C HIS A 310 -10.09 14.69 -3.96
N ALA A 311 -8.91 14.91 -4.56
CA ALA A 311 -8.14 16.15 -4.40
C ALA A 311 -8.94 17.44 -4.66
N GLY A 312 -9.77 17.46 -5.72
CA GLY A 312 -10.70 18.56 -6.03
C GLY A 312 -12.01 18.63 -5.23
N ASN A 313 -12.34 17.63 -4.40
CA ASN A 313 -13.53 17.61 -3.54
C ASN A 313 -13.22 16.84 -2.25
N ARG A 314 -12.53 17.52 -1.32
CA ARG A 314 -11.98 16.87 -0.12
C ARG A 314 -13.06 16.54 0.92
N LEU A 315 -12.71 15.65 1.86
CA LEU A 315 -13.56 15.28 2.98
C LEU A 315 -13.75 16.48 3.94
N PRO A 316 -14.97 16.77 4.41
CA PRO A 316 -15.24 17.87 5.32
C PRO A 316 -14.97 17.45 6.78
N LEU A 317 -13.72 17.14 7.11
CA LEU A 317 -13.30 16.64 8.42
C LEU A 317 -11.99 17.29 8.87
N ASP A 318 -11.73 17.25 10.17
CA ASP A 318 -10.50 17.79 10.80
C ASP A 318 -9.60 16.66 11.34
N VAL A 319 -10.20 15.52 11.71
CA VAL A 319 -9.47 14.31 12.14
C VAL A 319 -10.08 13.08 11.48
N LEU A 320 -9.23 12.25 10.89
CA LEU A 320 -9.58 10.94 10.39
C LEU A 320 -8.80 9.87 11.16
N VAL A 321 -9.53 8.92 11.74
CA VAL A 321 -8.95 7.70 12.30
C VAL A 321 -9.34 6.52 11.43
N VAL A 322 -8.35 5.73 11.01
CA VAL A 322 -8.58 4.52 10.24
C VAL A 322 -8.04 3.32 10.99
N ASP A 323 -8.94 2.40 11.36
CA ASP A 323 -8.58 1.16 12.01
C ASP A 323 -8.40 0.01 11.03
N GLU A 324 -7.64 -0.99 11.45
CA GLU A 324 -7.22 -2.13 10.62
C GLU A 324 -6.53 -1.70 9.31
N ALA A 325 -5.67 -0.67 9.40
CA ALA A 325 -4.97 -0.08 8.27
C ALA A 325 -4.00 -1.05 7.57
N SER A 326 -3.66 -2.18 8.18
CA SER A 326 -2.88 -3.26 7.54
C SER A 326 -3.56 -3.85 6.32
N MET A 327 -4.90 -3.81 6.27
CA MET A 327 -5.69 -4.29 5.13
C MET A 327 -5.89 -3.24 4.02
N ILE A 328 -5.31 -2.05 4.14
CA ILE A 328 -5.43 -0.99 3.12
C ILE A 328 -4.30 -1.16 2.10
N ASP A 329 -4.67 -1.39 0.84
CA ASP A 329 -3.73 -1.42 -0.28
C ASP A 329 -3.23 -0.03 -0.71
N LEU A 330 -2.30 -0.03 -1.65
CA LEU A 330 -1.69 1.18 -2.20
C LEU A 330 -2.70 2.10 -2.91
N GLU A 331 -3.67 1.56 -3.66
CA GLU A 331 -4.66 2.37 -4.39
C GLU A 331 -5.62 3.09 -3.43
N MET A 332 -6.15 2.35 -2.46
CA MET A 332 -7.05 2.87 -1.44
C MET A 332 -6.35 3.92 -0.59
N MET A 333 -5.10 3.68 -0.17
CA MET A 333 -4.34 4.68 0.58
C MET A 333 -4.11 5.95 -0.24
N ALA A 334 -3.71 5.84 -1.50
CA ALA A 334 -3.50 6.99 -2.37
C ALA A 334 -4.80 7.80 -2.57
N ASN A 335 -5.92 7.14 -2.77
CA ASN A 335 -7.23 7.79 -2.91
C ASN A 335 -7.71 8.43 -1.60
N LEU A 336 -7.45 7.78 -0.45
CA LEU A 336 -7.74 8.33 0.86
C LEU A 336 -6.97 9.63 1.13
N LEU A 337 -5.66 9.62 0.87
CA LEU A 337 -4.80 10.77 1.10
C LEU A 337 -5.12 11.95 0.17
N ASP A 338 -5.49 11.69 -1.09
CA ASP A 338 -5.98 12.72 -2.01
C ASP A 338 -7.28 13.37 -1.54
N ALA A 339 -8.19 12.58 -0.98
CA ALA A 339 -9.46 13.06 -0.46
C ALA A 339 -9.32 13.79 0.89
N LEU A 340 -8.21 13.60 1.59
CA LEU A 340 -7.99 14.16 2.92
C LEU A 340 -7.51 15.62 2.86
N PRO A 341 -8.13 16.57 3.59
CA PRO A 341 -7.61 17.93 3.72
C PRO A 341 -6.16 17.97 4.23
N PRO A 342 -5.34 18.94 3.78
CA PRO A 342 -3.98 19.11 4.27
C PRO A 342 -3.92 19.32 5.78
N HIS A 343 -4.80 20.19 6.30
CA HIS A 343 -4.93 20.47 7.73
C HIS A 343 -5.51 19.31 8.55
N ALA A 344 -6.05 18.28 7.90
CA ALA A 344 -6.71 17.21 8.61
C ALA A 344 -5.69 16.21 9.14
N ARG A 345 -5.83 15.88 10.43
CA ARG A 345 -5.00 14.88 11.09
C ARG A 345 -5.39 13.48 10.65
N LEU A 346 -4.39 12.65 10.38
CA LEU A 346 -4.56 11.24 10.06
C LEU A 346 -3.94 10.36 11.15
N VAL A 347 -4.76 9.48 11.72
CA VAL A 347 -4.32 8.44 12.66
C VAL A 347 -4.62 7.08 12.04
N LEU A 348 -3.58 6.31 11.78
CA LEU A 348 -3.71 4.92 11.31
C LEU A 348 -3.50 3.97 12.49
N LEU A 349 -4.39 3.00 12.62
CA LEU A 349 -4.26 1.92 13.59
C LEU A 349 -4.15 0.61 12.84
N GLY A 350 -3.31 -0.28 13.35
CA GLY A 350 -3.23 -1.61 12.79
C GLY A 350 -2.21 -2.43 13.53
N ASP A 351 -1.84 -3.53 12.90
CA ASP A 351 -0.85 -4.45 13.39
C ASP A 351 0.11 -4.74 12.24
N LYS A 352 1.39 -4.47 12.46
CA LYS A 352 2.43 -4.69 11.44
C LYS A 352 2.62 -6.18 11.13
N ASP A 353 2.24 -7.06 12.08
CA ASP A 353 2.44 -8.51 11.99
C ASP A 353 1.16 -9.27 11.56
N GLN A 354 0.06 -8.56 11.30
CA GLN A 354 -1.15 -9.15 10.73
C GLN A 354 -1.10 -9.28 9.21
N LEU A 355 -2.08 -10.02 8.67
CA LEU A 355 -2.29 -10.15 7.24
C LEU A 355 -2.34 -8.75 6.59
N ALA A 356 -1.46 -8.55 5.60
CA ALA A 356 -1.46 -7.39 4.74
C ALA A 356 -2.72 -7.37 3.84
N SER A 357 -2.91 -6.28 3.10
CA SER A 357 -3.94 -6.21 2.08
C SER A 357 -3.84 -7.38 1.08
N VAL A 358 -4.99 -7.84 0.60
CA VAL A 358 -5.10 -8.85 -0.46
C VAL A 358 -4.65 -8.27 -1.81
N GLU A 359 -4.85 -6.96 -2.01
CA GLU A 359 -4.36 -6.25 -3.18
C GLU A 359 -2.91 -5.75 -2.99
N ALA A 360 -2.25 -5.39 -4.07
CA ALA A 360 -0.83 -5.08 -4.06
C ALA A 360 -0.46 -3.85 -3.21
N GLY A 361 0.63 -3.99 -2.46
CA GLY A 361 1.22 -2.95 -1.62
C GLY A 361 0.80 -3.03 -0.16
N ALA A 362 1.73 -3.47 0.69
CA ALA A 362 1.57 -3.51 2.13
C ALA A 362 2.01 -2.18 2.78
N VAL A 363 1.21 -1.12 2.61
CA VAL A 363 1.59 0.24 3.01
C VAL A 363 1.95 0.34 4.49
N LEU A 364 1.12 -0.21 5.39
CA LEU A 364 1.38 -0.15 6.82
C LEU A 364 2.66 -0.90 7.20
N GLY A 365 2.90 -2.07 6.61
CA GLY A 365 4.10 -2.87 6.85
C GLY A 365 5.37 -2.13 6.47
N ASP A 366 5.37 -1.47 5.31
CA ASP A 366 6.51 -0.66 4.86
C ASP A 366 6.76 0.56 5.75
N LEU A 367 5.70 1.24 6.21
CA LEU A 367 5.81 2.39 7.11
C LEU A 367 6.27 2.01 8.53
N CYS A 368 5.96 0.79 8.98
CA CYS A 368 6.29 0.29 10.33
C CYS A 368 7.56 -0.56 10.39
N ARG A 369 8.25 -0.81 9.26
CA ARG A 369 9.39 -1.72 9.14
C ARG A 369 10.45 -1.55 10.24
N ASP A 370 10.82 -0.31 10.52
CA ASP A 370 11.89 0.03 11.48
C ASP A 370 11.37 0.59 12.81
N ALA A 371 10.07 0.45 13.09
CA ALA A 371 9.42 1.07 14.26
C ALA A 371 10.03 0.60 15.59
N GLU A 372 10.42 -0.67 15.70
CA GLU A 372 10.99 -1.26 16.92
C GLU A 372 12.34 -0.66 17.30
N ALA A 373 13.08 -0.11 16.35
CA ALA A 373 14.39 0.47 16.61
C ALA A 373 14.33 1.85 17.30
N GLY A 374 13.13 2.41 17.53
CA GLY A 374 12.93 3.52 18.48
C GLY A 374 13.63 4.83 18.11
N TRP A 375 13.52 5.23 16.84
CA TRP A 375 14.19 6.40 16.22
C TRP A 375 13.57 7.75 16.62
N TYR A 376 13.23 7.93 17.90
CA TYR A 376 12.74 9.20 18.42
C TYR A 376 13.80 10.29 18.31
N SER A 377 13.41 11.46 17.79
CA SER A 377 14.31 12.62 17.75
C SER A 377 14.75 13.05 19.16
N PRO A 378 15.93 13.67 19.33
CA PRO A 378 16.37 14.19 20.62
C PRO A 378 15.35 15.16 21.25
N GLN A 379 14.70 15.99 20.43
CA GLN A 379 13.66 16.91 20.85
C GLN A 379 12.43 16.17 21.41
N THR A 380 12.00 15.10 20.73
CA THR A 380 10.90 14.25 21.20
C THR A 380 11.24 13.59 22.53
N ARG A 381 12.45 13.03 22.66
CA ARG A 381 12.90 12.39 23.91
C ARG A 381 12.97 13.36 25.08
N GLN A 382 13.52 14.55 24.85
CA GLN A 382 13.60 15.59 25.87
C GLN A 382 12.19 16.01 26.32
N TRP A 383 11.27 16.20 25.38
CA TRP A 383 9.88 16.56 25.69
C TRP A 383 9.17 15.47 26.50
N LEU A 384 9.36 14.19 26.14
CA LEU A 384 8.81 13.05 26.87
C LEU A 384 9.42 12.85 28.26
N GLY A 385 10.63 13.37 28.51
CA GLY A 385 11.25 13.33 29.84
C GLY A 385 10.86 14.49 30.75
N GLN A 386 10.12 15.48 30.23
CA GLN A 386 9.71 16.69 30.97
C GLN A 386 8.27 16.60 31.53
N GLY A 387 7.48 15.63 31.10
CA GLY A 387 6.12 15.36 31.57
C GLY A 387 5.87 13.87 31.68
#